data_AF-A0A2N6A8P2-F1
#
_entry.id   AF-A0A2N6A8P2-F1
#
_cell.length_a   1.000
_cell.length_b   1.000
_cell.length_c   1.000
_cell.angle_alpha   90.00
_cell.angle_beta   90.00
_cell.angle_gamma   90.00
#
_symmetry.space_group_name_H-M   'P 1'
#
loop_
_entity.id
_entity.type
_entity.pdbx_description
1 polymer ?
#
loop_
_entity_poly.entity_id
_entity_poly.type
_entity_poly.pdbx_seq_one_letter_code
_entity_poly.pdbx_strand_id
1 'polypeptide(L)'
;MYINKKFFNTIKPILNRLEDKIGNDFIVFGSAPLYLIGIVDFNKNINDLDVAIKEKNKIPKEANEVTFQGDPNQKLYKLKINNIEVDIGTCWPGQENYFYKLFNNHIVVDGFKFANLDVCEEWKERMVKKYNREKDKKYLIKIKKYRAKQKDE
;
A
#
# COMPACT_ATOMS: atom_id res chain seq x y z
N MET A 1 13.50 -10.50 9.33
CA MET A 1 12.20 -9.80 9.19
C MET A 1 11.08 -10.85 9.16
N TYR A 2 10.12 -10.77 10.08
CA TYR A 2 8.95 -11.66 10.09
C TYR A 2 8.05 -11.35 8.88
N ILE A 3 7.57 -12.40 8.19
CA ILE A 3 6.58 -12.29 7.12
C ILE A 3 5.34 -13.10 7.51
N ASN A 4 4.20 -12.43 7.59
CA ASN A 4 2.90 -13.05 7.81
C ASN A 4 2.47 -13.84 6.56
N LYS A 5 2.85 -15.12 6.53
CA LYS A 5 2.56 -16.02 5.40
C LYS A 5 1.06 -16.19 5.13
N LYS A 6 0.23 -16.16 6.18
CA LYS A 6 -1.23 -16.26 6.03
C LYS A 6 -1.77 -15.08 5.22
N PHE A 7 -1.37 -13.85 5.59
CA PHE A 7 -1.74 -12.65 4.82
C PHE A 7 -1.19 -12.70 3.39
N PHE A 8 0.09 -13.02 3.23
CA PHE A 8 0.72 -13.06 1.91
C PHE A 8 0.02 -14.05 0.97
N ASN A 9 -0.27 -15.27 1.44
CA ASN A 9 -0.96 -16.28 0.65
C ASN A 9 -2.39 -15.87 0.25
N THR A 10 -3.07 -15.04 1.06
CA THR A 10 -4.37 -14.47 0.68
C THR A 10 -4.23 -13.50 -0.49
N ILE A 11 -3.21 -12.63 -0.47
CA ILE A 11 -3.09 -11.57 -1.49
C ILE A 11 -2.32 -12.00 -2.74
N LYS A 12 -1.46 -13.02 -2.66
CA LYS A 12 -0.62 -13.47 -3.78
C LYS A 12 -1.41 -13.75 -5.07
N PRO A 13 -2.58 -14.42 -5.07
CA PRO A 13 -3.36 -14.60 -6.30
C PRO A 13 -3.84 -13.29 -6.92
N ILE A 14 -4.03 -12.24 -6.13
CA ILE A 14 -4.42 -10.90 -6.60
C ILE A 14 -3.20 -10.22 -7.22
N LEU A 15 -2.03 -10.32 -6.57
CA LEU A 15 -0.78 -9.73 -7.06
C LEU A 15 -0.34 -10.35 -8.39
N ASN A 16 -0.43 -11.67 -8.53
CA ASN A 16 -0.13 -12.36 -9.80
C ASN A 16 -1.03 -11.83 -10.94
N ARG A 17 -2.35 -11.72 -10.69
CA ARG A 17 -3.30 -11.20 -11.70
C ARG A 17 -3.08 -9.71 -12.00
N LEU A 18 -2.62 -8.95 -11.03
CA LEU A 18 -2.24 -7.56 -11.24
C LEU A 18 -0.98 -7.48 -12.12
N GLU A 19 0.03 -8.31 -11.84
CA GLU A 19 1.26 -8.41 -12.62
C GLU A 19 0.98 -8.75 -14.09
N ASP A 20 0.06 -9.67 -14.37
CA ASP A 20 -0.38 -10.00 -15.74
C ASP A 20 -0.95 -8.78 -16.49
N LYS A 21 -1.51 -7.80 -15.76
CA LYS A 21 -2.17 -6.61 -16.32
C LYS A 21 -1.24 -5.42 -16.47
N ILE A 22 -0.37 -5.18 -15.49
CA ILE A 22 0.41 -3.93 -15.39
C ILE A 22 1.93 -4.16 -15.38
N GLY A 23 2.38 -5.42 -15.43
CA GLY A 23 3.77 -5.82 -15.23
C GLY A 23 4.17 -5.85 -13.76
N ASN A 24 5.47 -6.04 -13.48
CA ASN A 24 5.99 -6.22 -12.13
C ASN A 24 6.55 -4.94 -11.48
N ASP A 25 6.47 -3.79 -12.15
CA ASP A 25 6.96 -2.51 -11.62
C ASP A 25 5.86 -1.72 -10.89
N PHE A 26 5.23 -2.39 -9.92
CA PHE A 26 4.33 -1.77 -8.96
C PHE A 26 4.79 -2.03 -7.52
N ILE A 27 4.36 -1.18 -6.60
CA ILE A 27 4.66 -1.31 -5.17
C ILE A 27 3.36 -1.32 -4.38
N VAL A 28 3.16 -2.37 -3.60
CA VAL A 28 2.05 -2.47 -2.66
C VAL A 28 2.33 -1.56 -1.46
N PHE A 29 1.43 -0.64 -1.15
CA PHE A 29 1.60 0.33 -0.06
C PHE A 29 0.35 0.43 0.81
N GLY A 30 0.19 1.55 1.51
CA GLY A 30 -1.00 1.81 2.32
C GLY A 30 -1.01 0.99 3.60
N SER A 31 -2.00 0.11 3.76
CA SER A 31 -2.12 -0.75 4.96
C SER A 31 -1.59 -2.17 4.78
N ALA A 32 -1.54 -2.68 3.55
CA ALA A 32 -1.12 -4.05 3.25
C ALA A 32 0.26 -4.42 3.83
N PRO A 33 1.31 -3.58 3.71
CA PRO A 33 2.61 -3.91 4.30
C PRO A 33 2.58 -4.07 5.83
N LEU A 34 1.68 -3.39 6.53
CA LEU A 34 1.55 -3.50 8.00
C LEU A 34 1.02 -4.88 8.42
N TYR A 35 0.13 -5.49 7.62
CA TYR A 35 -0.30 -6.88 7.84
C TYR A 35 0.80 -7.87 7.48
N LEU A 36 1.54 -7.58 6.39
CA LEU A 36 2.64 -8.41 5.90
C LEU A 36 3.75 -8.57 6.95
N ILE A 37 4.13 -7.50 7.64
CA ILE A 37 5.17 -7.51 8.67
C ILE A 37 4.64 -7.83 10.07
N GLY A 38 3.33 -8.09 10.21
CA GLY A 38 2.72 -8.51 11.49
C GLY A 38 2.47 -7.40 12.50
N ILE A 39 2.46 -6.13 12.09
CA ILE A 39 2.06 -5.01 12.96
C ILE A 39 0.55 -4.97 13.17
N VAL A 40 -0.21 -5.41 12.16
CA VAL A 40 -1.67 -5.49 12.21
C VAL A 40 -2.09 -6.95 12.04
N ASP A 41 -2.92 -7.43 12.96
CA ASP A 41 -3.46 -8.77 12.89
C ASP A 41 -4.31 -8.98 11.63
N PHE A 42 -4.11 -10.13 10.99
CA PHE A 42 -4.85 -10.51 9.81
C PHE A 42 -5.90 -11.59 10.11
N ASN A 43 -7.16 -11.18 10.03
CA ASN A 43 -8.36 -11.96 10.32
C ASN A 43 -9.08 -12.46 9.04
N LYS A 44 -8.29 -12.80 8.01
CA LYS A 44 -8.70 -13.45 6.73
C LYS A 44 -9.34 -12.54 5.66
N ASN A 45 -9.71 -11.30 5.99
CA ASN A 45 -10.32 -10.38 5.02
C ASN A 45 -9.45 -9.15 4.79
N ILE A 46 -9.38 -8.72 3.53
CA ILE A 46 -8.90 -7.39 3.13
C ILE A 46 -10.00 -6.71 2.34
N ASN A 47 -10.12 -5.39 2.47
CA ASN A 47 -11.11 -4.63 1.71
C ASN A 47 -10.53 -4.22 0.35
N ASP A 48 -9.28 -3.76 0.39
CA ASP A 48 -8.58 -3.10 -0.71
C ASP A 48 -7.07 -3.42 -0.68
N LEU A 49 -6.42 -3.26 -1.83
CA LEU A 49 -4.97 -3.17 -1.97
C LEU A 49 -4.58 -1.86 -2.62
N ASP A 50 -3.81 -1.06 -1.92
CA ASP A 50 -3.21 0.14 -2.47
C ASP A 50 -1.91 -0.23 -3.20
N VAL A 51 -1.79 0.15 -4.48
CA VAL A 51 -0.56 -0.04 -5.27
C VAL A 51 -0.13 1.24 -5.97
N ALA A 52 1.17 1.45 -6.10
CA ALA A 52 1.74 2.58 -6.83
C ALA A 52 2.46 2.10 -8.09
N ILE A 53 2.30 2.82 -9.20
CA ILE A 53 2.99 2.59 -10.48
C ILE A 53 3.65 3.88 -10.96
N LYS A 54 4.82 3.79 -11.59
CA LYS A 54 5.52 4.95 -12.16
C LYS A 54 4.85 5.47 -13.44
N GLU A 55 4.49 4.55 -14.33
CA GLU A 55 4.06 4.91 -15.68
C GLU A 55 2.53 4.85 -15.81
N LYS A 56 1.92 5.99 -16.14
CA LYS A 56 0.46 6.11 -16.29
C LYS A 56 -0.10 5.23 -17.41
N ASN A 57 0.70 4.93 -18.44
CA ASN A 57 0.30 4.05 -19.55
C ASN A 57 0.10 2.57 -19.12
N LYS A 58 0.52 2.19 -17.91
CA LYS A 58 0.30 0.84 -17.35
C LYS A 58 -1.06 0.69 -16.68
N ILE A 59 -1.83 1.76 -16.53
CA ILE A 59 -3.18 1.68 -15.96
C ILE A 59 -4.07 0.86 -16.89
N PRO A 60 -4.73 -0.22 -16.41
CA PRO A 60 -5.66 -0.99 -17.23
C PRO A 60 -6.83 -0.15 -17.70
N LYS A 61 -7.28 -0.35 -18.95
CA LYS A 61 -8.37 0.42 -19.56
C LYS A 61 -9.70 0.24 -18.83
N GLU A 62 -9.89 -0.92 -18.21
CA GLU A 62 -11.06 -1.27 -17.41
C GLU A 62 -11.05 -0.68 -15.99
N ALA A 63 -9.99 0.02 -15.59
CA ALA A 63 -9.93 0.68 -14.28
C ALA A 63 -10.78 1.95 -14.28
N ASN A 64 -11.51 2.17 -13.19
CA ASN A 64 -12.35 3.36 -13.02
C ASN A 64 -11.52 4.50 -12.39
N GLU A 65 -11.42 5.64 -13.08
CA GLU A 65 -10.78 6.84 -12.52
C GLU A 65 -11.68 7.46 -11.45
N VAL A 66 -11.10 7.76 -10.28
CA VAL A 66 -11.75 8.45 -9.16
C VAL A 66 -10.77 9.46 -8.55
N THR A 67 -11.25 10.31 -7.65
CA THR A 67 -10.43 11.24 -6.89
C THR A 67 -10.29 10.78 -5.44
N PHE A 68 -9.08 10.86 -4.89
CA PHE A 68 -8.82 10.57 -3.49
C PHE A 68 -9.35 11.71 -2.62
N GLN A 69 -10.31 11.41 -1.73
CA GLN A 69 -10.90 12.38 -0.81
C GLN A 69 -11.48 13.61 -1.54
N GLY A 70 -11.95 13.44 -2.78
CA GLY A 70 -12.49 14.54 -3.61
C GLY A 70 -11.44 15.51 -4.16
N ASP A 71 -10.15 15.28 -3.95
CA ASP A 71 -9.08 16.16 -4.44
C ASP A 71 -8.82 15.88 -5.94
N PRO A 72 -9.10 16.82 -6.86
CA PRO A 72 -8.94 16.61 -8.30
C PRO A 72 -7.48 16.40 -8.72
N ASN A 73 -6.51 16.79 -7.87
CA ASN A 73 -5.10 16.56 -8.12
C ASN A 73 -4.63 15.17 -7.67
N GLN A 74 -5.46 14.41 -6.97
CA GLN A 74 -5.12 13.10 -6.43
C GLN A 74 -5.96 12.02 -7.10
N LYS A 75 -5.65 11.74 -8.37
CA LYS A 75 -6.36 10.71 -9.14
C LYS A 75 -5.93 9.31 -8.72
N LEU A 76 -6.91 8.43 -8.54
CA LEU A 76 -6.75 6.99 -8.30
C LEU A 76 -7.52 6.20 -9.36
N TYR A 77 -7.06 4.98 -9.63
CA TYR A 77 -7.67 4.10 -10.60
C TYR A 77 -8.06 2.80 -9.91
N LYS A 78 -9.37 2.53 -9.86
CA LYS A 78 -9.93 1.38 -9.17
C LYS A 78 -10.10 0.21 -10.11
N LEU A 79 -9.49 -0.92 -9.78
CA LEU A 79 -9.58 -2.18 -10.52
C LEU A 79 -10.11 -3.28 -9.61
N LYS A 80 -11.06 -4.08 -10.07
CA LYS A 80 -11.56 -5.23 -9.30
C LYS A 80 -10.87 -6.52 -9.73
N ILE A 81 -10.18 -7.19 -8.80
CA ILE A 81 -9.53 -8.49 -9.03
C ILE A 81 -10.00 -9.47 -7.95
N ASN A 82 -10.63 -10.59 -8.35
CA ASN A 82 -11.12 -11.63 -7.42
C ASN A 82 -11.99 -11.08 -6.27
N ASN A 83 -12.85 -10.11 -6.56
CA ASN A 83 -13.70 -9.39 -5.60
C ASN A 83 -12.97 -8.48 -4.60
N ILE A 84 -11.65 -8.29 -4.75
CA ILE A 84 -10.89 -7.28 -4.02
C ILE A 84 -10.70 -6.05 -4.91
N GLU A 85 -10.86 -4.88 -4.32
CA GLU A 85 -10.54 -3.61 -4.96
C GLU A 85 -9.03 -3.37 -4.91
N VAL A 86 -8.44 -3.03 -6.06
CA VAL A 86 -7.05 -2.62 -6.17
C VAL A 86 -7.05 -1.14 -6.57
N ASP A 87 -6.58 -0.31 -5.66
CA ASP A 87 -6.46 1.13 -5.81
C ASP A 87 -5.07 1.44 -6.37
N ILE A 88 -5.02 1.80 -7.66
CA ILE A 88 -3.79 2.08 -8.40
C ILE A 88 -3.53 3.59 -8.38
N GLY A 89 -2.44 3.99 -7.74
CA GLY A 89 -1.95 5.36 -7.66
C GLY A 89 -0.75 5.63 -8.57
N THR A 90 -0.66 6.86 -9.07
CA THR A 90 0.54 7.42 -9.72
C THR A 90 1.08 8.56 -8.87
N CYS A 91 2.23 9.13 -9.23
CA CYS A 91 2.75 10.30 -8.54
C CYS A 91 1.75 11.46 -8.63
N TRP A 92 1.24 11.91 -7.49
CA TRP A 92 0.41 13.11 -7.42
C TRP A 92 1.27 14.38 -7.33
N PRO A 93 0.77 15.52 -7.84
CA PRO A 93 1.44 16.81 -7.68
C PRO A 93 1.74 17.12 -6.21
N GLY A 94 2.98 17.50 -5.92
CA GLY A 94 3.44 17.81 -4.56
C GLY A 94 3.71 16.59 -3.68
N GLN A 95 3.63 15.37 -4.22
CA GLN A 95 3.99 14.13 -3.52
C GLN A 95 5.23 13.44 -4.11
N GLU A 96 5.98 14.11 -4.97
CA GLU A 96 7.12 13.57 -5.71
C GLU A 96 8.17 12.95 -4.78
N ASN A 97 8.50 13.65 -3.69
CA ASN A 97 9.47 13.14 -2.71
C ASN A 97 8.99 11.88 -2.00
N TYR A 98 7.71 11.81 -1.63
CA TYR A 98 7.13 10.61 -1.02
C TYR A 98 7.10 9.46 -2.02
N PHE A 99 6.69 9.75 -3.27
CA PHE A 99 6.64 8.77 -4.34
C PHE A 99 8.05 8.23 -4.68
N TYR A 100 9.07 9.09 -4.71
CA TYR A 100 10.46 8.67 -4.87
C TYR A 100 10.91 7.75 -3.72
N LYS A 101 10.61 8.09 -2.47
CA LYS A 101 10.92 7.21 -1.31
C LYS A 101 10.22 5.86 -1.43
N LEU A 102 8.95 5.84 -1.82
CA LEU A 102 8.18 4.62 -2.00
C LEU A 102 8.87 3.65 -2.97
N PHE A 103 9.42 4.16 -4.08
CA PHE A 103 10.11 3.33 -5.07
C PHE A 103 11.53 2.94 -4.72
N ASN A 104 12.24 3.71 -3.89
CA ASN A 104 13.62 3.41 -3.51
C ASN A 104 13.75 2.61 -2.20
N ASN A 105 12.72 2.63 -1.34
CA ASN A 105 12.75 2.02 -0.01
C ASN A 105 11.69 0.92 0.14
N HIS A 106 11.72 -0.05 -0.77
CA HIS A 106 10.79 -1.18 -0.75
C HIS A 106 11.45 -2.45 -0.19
N ILE A 107 10.63 -3.34 0.34
CA ILE A 107 11.00 -4.72 0.66
C ILE A 107 10.47 -5.63 -0.46
N VAL A 108 11.21 -6.70 -0.76
CA VAL A 108 10.80 -7.70 -1.76
C VAL A 108 10.38 -8.98 -1.05
N VAL A 109 9.19 -9.48 -1.36
CA VAL A 109 8.66 -10.76 -0.85
C VAL A 109 8.15 -11.56 -2.02
N ASP A 110 8.84 -12.67 -2.35
CA ASP A 110 8.47 -13.60 -3.42
C ASP A 110 8.25 -12.88 -4.76
N GLY A 111 9.18 -11.99 -5.12
CA GLY A 111 9.15 -11.19 -6.34
C GLY A 111 8.34 -9.89 -6.25
N PHE A 112 7.43 -9.75 -5.28
CA PHE A 112 6.58 -8.56 -5.15
C PHE A 112 7.19 -7.50 -4.24
N LYS A 113 7.08 -6.23 -4.65
CA LYS A 113 7.58 -5.06 -3.92
C LYS A 113 6.51 -4.52 -2.98
N PHE A 114 6.88 -4.29 -1.72
CA PHE A 114 6.03 -3.67 -0.70
C PHE A 114 6.74 -2.46 -0.10
N ALA A 115 5.99 -1.41 0.25
CA ALA A 115 6.54 -0.29 1.00
C ALA A 115 7.16 -0.79 2.33
N ASN A 116 8.32 -0.26 2.70
CA ASN A 116 8.88 -0.54 4.01
C ASN A 116 8.11 0.18 5.13
N LEU A 117 8.47 -0.12 6.39
CA LEU A 117 7.77 0.44 7.55
C LEU A 117 7.89 1.97 7.63
N ASP A 118 9.04 2.56 7.30
CA ASP A 118 9.25 4.01 7.35
C ASP A 118 8.34 4.74 6.37
N VAL A 119 8.23 4.23 5.13
CA VAL A 119 7.34 4.77 4.10
C VAL A 119 5.87 4.62 4.52
N CYS A 120 5.51 3.47 5.10
CA CYS A 120 4.16 3.28 5.64
C CYS A 120 3.86 4.28 6.75
N GLU A 121 4.75 4.46 7.72
CA GLU A 121 4.60 5.41 8.84
C GLU A 121 4.40 6.83 8.32
N GLU A 122 5.28 7.30 7.43
CA GLU A 122 5.18 8.64 6.81
C GLU A 122 3.83 8.82 6.09
N TRP A 123 3.34 7.80 5.36
CA TRP A 123 2.03 7.86 4.72
C TRP A 123 0.90 8.05 5.74
N LYS A 124 0.94 7.30 6.85
CA LYS A 124 -0.06 7.42 7.92
C LYS A 124 -0.03 8.80 8.57
N GLU A 125 1.14 9.35 8.84
CA GLU A 125 1.30 10.71 9.37
C GLU A 125 0.70 11.76 8.41
N ARG A 126 0.98 11.64 7.11
CA ARG A 126 0.39 12.51 6.08
C ARG A 126 -1.13 12.42 6.04
N MET A 127 -1.69 11.22 6.10
CA MET A 127 -3.15 11.01 6.12
C MET A 127 -3.80 11.60 7.37
N VAL A 128 -3.17 11.46 8.53
CA VAL A 128 -3.65 12.08 9.78
C VAL A 128 -3.55 13.60 9.70
N LYS A 129 -2.42 14.15 9.23
CA LYS A 129 -2.21 15.59 9.14
C LYS A 129 -3.19 16.26 8.17
N LYS A 130 -3.42 15.67 6.99
CA LYS A 130 -4.25 16.28 5.94
C LYS A 130 -5.74 15.98 6.10
N TYR A 131 -6.10 14.78 6.55
CA TYR A 131 -7.50 14.30 6.55
C TYR A 131 -8.03 13.89 7.92
N ASN A 132 -7.24 14.03 8.99
CA ASN A 132 -7.60 13.62 10.35
C ASN A 132 -8.13 12.16 10.42
N ARG A 133 -7.56 11.25 9.61
CA ARG A 133 -8.10 9.90 9.42
C ARG A 133 -7.87 8.99 10.63
N GLU A 134 -8.94 8.64 11.33
CA GLU A 134 -8.91 7.83 12.57
C GLU A 134 -8.25 6.45 12.40
N LYS A 135 -8.43 5.79 11.23
CA LYS A 135 -7.78 4.49 10.97
C LYS A 135 -6.26 4.61 11.01
N ASP A 136 -5.72 5.70 10.46
CA ASP A 136 -4.27 5.90 10.34
C ASP A 136 -3.67 6.30 11.70
N LYS A 137 -4.40 7.03 12.57
CA LYS A 137 -4.02 7.23 13.98
C LYS A 137 -3.84 5.91 14.72
N LYS A 138 -4.78 4.97 14.56
CA LYS A 138 -4.71 3.63 15.18
C LYS A 138 -3.50 2.84 14.69
N TYR A 139 -3.18 2.93 13.39
CA TYR A 139 -1.98 2.29 12.85
C TYR A 139 -0.69 2.87 13.41
N LEU A 140 -0.58 4.20 13.54
CA LEU A 140 0.60 4.84 14.13
C LEU A 140 0.87 4.36 15.56
N ILE A 141 -0.18 4.17 16.38
CA ILE A 141 -0.04 3.59 17.72
C ILE A 141 0.55 2.17 17.65
N LYS A 142 0.09 1.34 16.71
CA LYS A 142 0.60 -0.03 16.53
C LYS A 142 2.05 -0.04 16.04
N ILE A 143 2.40 0.85 15.11
CA ILE A 143 3.78 1.03 14.62
C ILE A 143 4.70 1.41 15.77
N LYS A 144 4.31 2.39 16.60
CA LYS A 144 5.10 2.80 17.77
C LYS A 144 5.32 1.66 18.75
N LYS A 145 4.28 0.88 19.05
CA LYS A 145 4.38 -0.31 19.93
C LYS A 145 5.32 -1.37 19.36
N TYR A 146 5.22 -1.64 18.05
CA TYR A 146 6.10 -2.57 17.36
C TYR A 146 7.57 -2.14 17.44
N ARG A 147 7.86 -0.86 17.14
CA ARG A 147 9.22 -0.32 17.23
C ARG A 147 9.79 -0.35 18.66
N ALA A 148 8.96 -0.11 19.67
CA ALA A 148 9.39 -0.21 21.06
C ALA A 148 9.83 -1.64 21.39
N LYS A 149 9.01 -2.64 21.04
CA LYS A 149 9.33 -4.05 21.25
C LYS A 149 10.64 -4.49 20.57
N GLN A 150 10.92 -3.98 19.37
CA GLN A 150 12.15 -4.30 18.63
C GLN A 150 13.42 -3.64 19.20
N LYS A 151 13.31 -2.65 20.09
CA LYS A 151 14.47 -2.05 20.77
C LYS A 151 14.86 -2.80 22.03
N ASP A 152 13.95 -3.60 22.57
CA ASP A 152 14.13 -4.40 23.78
C ASP A 152 14.60 -5.83 23.47
N GLU A 153 14.73 -6.19 22.18
CA GLU A 153 15.26 -7.45 21.63
C GLU A 153 16.68 -7.23 21.08
#